data_AF-A0A1B6LF59-F1
#
_entry.id   AF-A0A1B6LF59-F1
#
_cell.length_a   1.000
_cell.length_b   1.000
_cell.length_c   1.000
_cell.angle_alpha   90.00
_cell.angle_beta   90.00
_cell.angle_gamma   90.00
#
_symmetry.space_group_name_H-M   'P 1'
#
loop_
_entity.id
_entity.type
_entity.pdbx_description
1 polymer ?
#
loop_
_entity_poly.entity_id
_entity_poly.type
_entity_poly.pdbx_seq_one_letter_code
_entity_poly.pdbx_strand_id
1 'polypeptide(L)'
;MELGRECLKLWGYERVDEIIWVKTNQLQRIIRTGRTGHWLNHGKEHCLVGMKGSPANLNRGLDCDVIVAEVRATSHKPDEIYGIIERLSPGTRKIELFGRPHNVQPNWITLGNQVEGVRLVDPELIEAFRKRYPDGNCMTPSKT
;
A
#
# COMPACT_ATOMS: atom_id res chain seq x y z
N MET A 1 7.40 2.08 14.96
CA MET A 1 5.99 2.32 14.55
C MET A 1 5.58 3.78 14.73
N GLU A 2 6.26 4.50 15.60
CA GLU A 2 5.94 5.82 16.14
C GLU A 2 6.04 6.88 15.04
N LEU A 3 7.13 6.88 14.27
CA LEU A 3 7.29 7.76 13.12
C LEU A 3 6.15 7.62 12.09
N GLY A 4 5.68 6.39 11.84
CA GLY A 4 4.55 6.16 10.94
C GLY A 4 3.26 6.81 11.43
N ARG A 5 3.02 6.78 12.75
CA ARG A 5 1.88 7.46 13.39
C ARG A 5 2.02 8.98 13.32
N GLU A 6 3.23 9.50 13.52
CA GLU A 6 3.53 10.93 13.38
C GLU A 6 3.31 11.42 11.94
N CYS A 7 3.78 10.68 10.93
CA CYS A 7 3.54 11.01 9.52
C CYS A 7 2.05 11.00 9.17
N LEU A 8 1.30 10.00 9.63
CA LEU A 8 -0.13 9.89 9.38
C LEU A 8 -0.87 11.12 9.94
N LYS A 9 -0.52 11.55 11.16
CA LYS A 9 -1.04 12.77 11.78
C LYS A 9 -0.61 14.03 11.01
N LEU A 10 0.66 14.14 10.63
CA LEU A 10 1.20 15.28 9.87
C LEU A 10 0.47 15.46 8.53
N TRP A 11 0.12 14.37 7.85
CA TRP A 11 -0.63 14.38 6.59
C TRP A 11 -2.14 14.59 6.78
N GLY A 12 -2.60 14.78 8.02
CA GLY A 12 -3.99 15.09 8.36
C GLY A 12 -4.92 13.90 8.36
N TYR A 13 -4.42 12.69 8.58
CA TYR A 13 -5.23 11.50 8.81
C TYR A 13 -5.40 11.27 10.32
N GLU A 14 -6.53 10.68 10.69
CA GLU A 14 -6.77 10.08 11.99
C GLU A 14 -6.54 8.56 11.88
N ARG A 15 -5.76 7.97 12.80
CA ARG A 15 -5.60 6.51 12.82
C ARG A 15 -6.87 5.87 13.38
N VAL A 16 -7.54 5.07 12.57
CA VAL A 16 -8.82 4.43 12.92
C VAL A 16 -8.73 2.93 13.12
N ASP A 17 -7.72 2.27 12.53
CA ASP A 17 -7.52 0.82 12.63
C ASP A 17 -6.02 0.45 12.50
N GLU A 18 -5.69 -0.82 12.74
CA GLU A 18 -4.35 -1.36 12.58
C GLU A 18 -4.41 -2.84 12.14
N ILE A 19 -4.12 -3.09 10.85
CA ILE A 19 -4.09 -4.45 10.31
C ILE A 19 -2.77 -5.12 10.67
N ILE A 20 -2.80 -6.39 11.07
CA ILE A 20 -1.62 -7.23 11.23
C ILE A 20 -1.56 -8.32 10.17
N TRP A 21 -0.39 -8.50 9.57
CA TRP A 21 -0.09 -9.65 8.72
C TRP A 21 0.72 -10.68 9.51
N VAL A 22 0.11 -11.81 9.82
CA VAL A 22 0.77 -12.99 10.40
C VAL A 22 1.48 -13.77 9.30
N LYS A 23 2.80 -13.92 9.47
CA LYS A 23 3.70 -14.52 8.48
C LYS A 23 3.73 -16.03 8.63
N THR A 24 3.17 -16.74 7.66
CA THR A 24 3.20 -18.21 7.61
C THR A 24 4.20 -18.74 6.59
N ASN A 25 4.58 -20.00 6.75
CA ASN A 25 5.22 -20.79 5.70
C ASN A 25 4.18 -21.60 4.91
N GLN A 26 4.64 -22.36 3.92
CA GLN A 26 3.80 -23.25 3.08
C GLN A 26 2.97 -24.28 3.87
N LEU A 27 3.37 -24.58 5.11
CA LEU A 27 2.65 -25.50 6.01
C LEU A 27 1.67 -24.76 6.94
N GLN A 28 1.37 -23.49 6.67
CA GLN A 28 0.53 -22.61 7.49
C GLN A 28 1.01 -22.48 8.94
N ARG A 29 2.32 -22.63 9.18
CA ARG A 29 2.94 -22.42 10.49
C ARG A 29 3.60 -21.05 10.54
N ILE A 30 3.51 -20.39 11.69
CA ILE A 30 4.22 -19.14 11.94
C ILE A 30 5.72 -19.36 11.76
N ILE A 31 6.38 -18.49 11.01
CA ILE A 31 7.82 -18.48 10.87
C ILE A 31 8.44 -17.99 12.18
N ARG A 32 9.15 -18.89 12.88
CA ARG A 32 9.74 -18.63 14.21
C ARG A 32 11.27 -18.68 14.23
N THR A 33 11.89 -19.05 13.11
CA THR A 33 13.34 -19.18 12.97
C THR A 33 13.97 -17.89 12.44
N GLY A 34 15.26 -17.68 12.74
CA GLY A 34 15.98 -16.43 12.43
C GLY A 34 15.98 -15.41 13.57
N ARG A 35 16.91 -14.45 13.53
CA ARG A 35 16.96 -13.30 14.46
C ARG A 35 16.17 -12.14 13.86
N THR A 36 14.85 -12.22 13.91
CA THR A 36 13.95 -11.29 13.20
C THR A 36 13.50 -10.08 14.02
N GLY A 37 13.91 -10.01 15.29
CA GLY A 37 13.65 -8.88 16.18
C GLY A 37 14.77 -8.67 17.19
N HIS A 38 14.67 -7.58 17.96
CA HIS A 38 15.72 -7.19 18.90
C HIS A 38 15.67 -8.01 20.20
N TRP A 39 14.46 -8.22 20.72
CA TRP A 39 14.21 -8.95 21.98
C TRP A 39 13.38 -10.22 21.77
N LEU A 40 12.39 -10.15 20.88
CA LEU A 40 11.47 -11.24 20.54
C LEU A 40 11.49 -11.46 19.03
N ASN A 41 11.30 -12.70 18.59
CA ASN A 41 11.14 -12.98 17.17
C ASN A 41 9.85 -12.33 16.63
N HIS A 42 9.94 -11.68 15.49
CA HIS A 42 8.81 -11.01 14.86
C HIS A 42 8.09 -11.95 13.89
N GLY A 43 6.90 -12.40 14.28
CA GLY A 43 6.02 -13.24 13.45
C GLY A 43 5.00 -12.47 12.61
N LYS A 44 5.04 -11.13 12.63
CA LYS A 44 4.05 -10.28 11.93
C LYS A 44 4.62 -8.96 11.44
N GLU A 45 3.92 -8.35 10.49
CA GLU A 45 4.05 -6.95 10.10
C GLU A 45 2.76 -6.18 10.42
N HIS A 46 2.87 -4.88 10.66
CA HIS A 46 1.74 -3.99 10.96
C HIS A 46 1.47 -3.05 9.78
N CYS A 47 0.20 -2.72 9.55
CA CYS A 47 -0.27 -1.75 8.58
C CYS A 47 -1.26 -0.80 9.28
N LEU A 48 -0.88 0.48 9.41
CA LEU A 48 -1.73 1.50 10.00
C LEU A 48 -2.85 1.89 9.03
N VAL A 49 -4.09 1.97 9.50
CA VAL A 49 -5.23 2.45 8.70
C VAL A 49 -5.60 3.86 9.15
N GLY A 50 -5.50 4.81 8.23
CA GLY A 50 -5.83 6.22 8.44
C GLY A 50 -7.09 6.65 7.70
N MET A 51 -7.92 7.47 8.32
CA MET A 51 -9.08 8.13 7.71
C MET A 51 -8.85 9.64 7.65
N LYS A 52 -9.18 10.27 6.51
CA LYS A 52 -9.12 11.72 6.33
C LYS A 52 -10.44 12.22 5.78
N GLY A 53 -10.99 13.26 6.41
CA GLY A 53 -12.34 13.74 6.11
C GLY A 53 -13.42 12.74 6.52
N SER A 54 -14.56 12.78 5.81
CA SER A 54 -15.69 11.88 6.04
C SER A 54 -16.08 11.17 4.74
N PRO A 55 -15.32 10.14 4.31
CA PRO A 55 -15.62 9.42 3.07
C PRO A 55 -16.98 8.70 3.17
N ALA A 56 -17.84 8.94 2.18
CA ALA A 56 -19.10 8.23 2.03
C ALA A 56 -18.89 6.84 1.39
N ASN A 57 -19.87 5.95 1.54
CA ASN A 57 -19.96 4.67 0.83
C ASN A 57 -18.79 3.69 1.08
N LEU A 58 -18.30 3.62 2.32
CA LEU A 58 -17.36 2.58 2.75
C LEU A 58 -18.10 1.36 3.31
N ASN A 59 -17.76 0.17 2.81
CA ASN A 59 -18.28 -1.09 3.33
C ASN A 59 -17.47 -1.53 4.57
N ARG A 60 -17.74 -0.89 5.71
CA ARG A 60 -17.01 -1.14 6.97
C ARG A 60 -17.39 -2.51 7.56
N GLY A 61 -16.41 -3.21 8.13
CA GLY A 61 -16.64 -4.45 8.88
C GLY A 61 -16.85 -5.71 8.04
N LEU A 62 -16.57 -5.68 6.73
CA LEU A 62 -16.62 -6.88 5.88
C LEU A 62 -15.41 -7.82 6.11
N ASP A 63 -14.24 -7.26 6.40
CA ASP A 63 -12.99 -7.98 6.60
C ASP A 63 -12.45 -7.75 8.01
N CYS A 64 -11.72 -8.72 8.53
CA CYS A 64 -11.02 -8.62 9.81
C CYS A 64 -9.70 -7.85 9.67
N ASP A 65 -9.17 -7.40 10.80
CA ASP A 65 -7.88 -6.70 10.95
C ASP A 65 -6.67 -7.65 10.97
N VAL A 66 -6.85 -8.94 10.65
CA VAL A 66 -5.79 -9.96 10.62
C VAL A 66 -5.71 -10.61 9.26
N ILE A 67 -4.55 -10.50 8.62
CA ILE A 67 -4.19 -11.25 7.41
C ILE A 67 -3.28 -12.42 7.81
N VAL A 68 -3.64 -13.63 7.41
CA VAL A 68 -2.77 -14.81 7.54
C VAL A 68 -2.35 -15.24 6.15
N ALA A 69 -1.08 -15.02 5.81
CA ALA A 69 -0.59 -15.28 4.47
C ALA A 69 0.90 -15.65 4.46
N GLU A 70 1.29 -16.42 3.45
CA GLU A 70 2.64 -16.90 3.29
C GLU A 70 3.63 -15.77 2.96
N VAL A 71 4.82 -15.85 3.53
CA VAL A 71 5.92 -14.98 3.11
C VAL A 71 6.42 -15.40 1.73
N ARG A 72 6.49 -14.44 0.82
CA ARG A 72 7.00 -14.62 -0.54
C ARG A 72 8.41 -14.03 -0.66
N ALA A 73 8.66 -13.21 -1.69
CA ALA A 73 9.90 -12.48 -1.85
C ALA A 73 10.10 -11.42 -0.75
N THR A 74 11.35 -11.01 -0.53
CA THR A 74 11.70 -9.97 0.45
C THR A 74 10.88 -8.70 0.25
N SER A 75 10.20 -8.29 1.32
CA SER A 75 9.32 -7.13 1.39
C SER A 75 8.08 -7.17 0.48
N HIS A 76 7.74 -8.33 -0.09
CA HIS A 76 6.49 -8.55 -0.81
C HIS A 76 5.35 -8.72 0.22
N LYS A 77 4.47 -7.71 0.29
CA LYS A 77 3.28 -7.71 1.16
C LYS A 77 2.21 -8.68 0.63
N PRO A 78 1.29 -9.18 1.48
CA PRO A 78 0.25 -10.11 1.04
C PRO A 78 -0.72 -9.45 0.06
N ASP A 79 -1.05 -10.12 -1.05
CA ASP A 79 -1.99 -9.58 -2.06
C ASP A 79 -3.41 -9.46 -1.51
N GLU A 80 -3.72 -10.19 -0.44
CA GLU A 80 -5.00 -10.16 0.26
C GLU A 80 -5.42 -8.73 0.63
N ILE A 81 -4.46 -7.83 0.86
CA ILE A 81 -4.74 -6.41 1.15
C ILE A 81 -5.49 -5.71 0.01
N TYR A 82 -5.21 -6.05 -1.25
CA TYR A 82 -5.91 -5.45 -2.40
C TYR A 82 -7.38 -5.86 -2.41
N GLY A 83 -7.67 -7.13 -2.08
CA GLY A 83 -9.04 -7.62 -1.98
C GLY A 83 -9.81 -6.98 -0.82
N ILE A 84 -9.17 -6.81 0.34
CA ILE A 84 -9.74 -6.10 1.49
C ILE A 84 -10.08 -4.66 1.13
N ILE A 85 -9.15 -3.95 0.49
CA ILE A 85 -9.36 -2.55 0.07
C ILE A 85 -10.44 -2.43 -1.00
N GLU A 86 -10.51 -3.36 -1.95
CA GLU A 86 -11.55 -3.37 -2.99
C GLU A 86 -12.94 -3.65 -2.40
N ARG A 87 -13.07 -4.57 -1.44
CA ARG A 87 -14.35 -4.79 -0.74
C ARG A 87 -14.76 -3.58 0.10
N LEU A 88 -13.80 -2.93 0.76
CA LEU A 88 -14.03 -1.71 1.54
C LEU A 88 -14.49 -0.54 0.66
N SER A 89 -13.90 -0.37 -0.53
CA SER A 89 -14.16 0.72 -1.46
C SER A 89 -14.17 0.24 -2.92
N PRO A 90 -15.28 -0.38 -3.37
CA PRO A 90 -15.34 -1.02 -4.68
C PRO A 90 -15.37 -0.02 -5.83
N GLY A 91 -14.64 -0.31 -6.91
CA GLY A 91 -14.63 0.46 -8.16
C GLY A 91 -13.99 1.85 -8.08
N THR A 92 -13.49 2.26 -6.91
CA THR A 92 -12.85 3.57 -6.73
C THR A 92 -11.42 3.57 -7.25
N ARG A 93 -10.94 4.74 -7.69
CA ARG A 93 -9.53 4.97 -8.05
C ARG A 93 -8.65 4.96 -6.79
N LYS A 94 -7.56 4.21 -6.83
CA LYS A 94 -6.64 3.98 -5.71
C LYS A 94 -5.20 4.30 -6.14
N ILE A 95 -4.33 4.55 -5.18
CA ILE A 95 -2.91 4.82 -5.43
C ILE A 95 -2.02 4.07 -4.44
N GLU A 96 -0.97 3.44 -4.95
CA GLU A 96 0.06 2.78 -4.18
C GLU A 96 1.40 3.50 -4.37
N LEU A 97 2.04 3.86 -3.26
CA LEU A 97 3.37 4.47 -3.23
C LEU A 97 4.42 3.41 -2.88
N PHE A 98 5.59 3.53 -3.50
CA PHE A 98 6.72 2.61 -3.36
C PHE A 98 6.44 1.18 -3.85
N GLY A 99 5.47 1.05 -4.76
CA GLY A 99 5.12 -0.23 -5.38
C GLY A 99 6.17 -0.70 -6.40
N ARG A 100 6.14 -1.99 -6.72
CA ARG A 100 6.97 -2.67 -7.72
C ARG A 100 6.09 -3.25 -8.83
N PRO A 101 6.66 -3.82 -9.92
CA PRO A 101 5.86 -4.33 -11.03
C PRO A 101 4.78 -5.35 -10.63
N HIS A 102 5.00 -6.17 -9.60
CA HIS A 102 4.01 -7.14 -9.11
C HIS A 102 2.84 -6.50 -8.34
N ASN A 103 2.95 -5.21 -7.97
CA ASN A 103 1.91 -4.46 -7.26
C ASN A 103 0.92 -3.77 -8.20
N VAL A 104 1.15 -3.81 -9.51
CA VAL A 104 0.24 -3.19 -10.49
C VAL A 104 -1.08 -3.97 -10.52
N GLN A 105 -2.18 -3.26 -10.26
CA GLN A 105 -3.53 -3.84 -10.14
C GLN A 105 -4.57 -2.97 -10.86
N PRO A 106 -5.69 -3.54 -11.33
CA PRO A 106 -6.82 -2.76 -11.85
C PRO A 106 -7.31 -1.74 -10.82
N ASN A 107 -7.74 -0.55 -11.26
CA ASN A 107 -8.18 0.57 -10.41
C ASN A 107 -7.06 1.25 -9.58
N TRP A 108 -5.81 0.79 -9.66
CA TRP A 108 -4.67 1.38 -8.95
C TRP A 108 -3.72 2.14 -9.88
N ILE A 109 -3.19 3.24 -9.39
CA ILE A 109 -1.95 3.85 -9.88
C ILE A 109 -0.82 3.39 -8.98
N THR A 110 0.21 2.77 -9.54
CA THR A 110 1.38 2.31 -8.79
C THR A 110 2.58 3.22 -9.09
N LEU A 111 3.11 3.88 -8.05
CA LEU A 111 4.29 4.73 -8.15
C LEU A 111 5.47 4.06 -7.44
N GLY A 112 6.60 3.93 -8.14
CA GLY A 112 7.82 3.40 -7.58
C GLY A 112 9.00 3.56 -8.52
N ASN A 113 10.22 3.63 -7.98
CA ASN A 113 11.45 3.74 -8.78
C ASN A 113 11.86 2.41 -9.45
N GLN A 114 11.13 1.32 -9.17
CA GLN A 114 11.34 0.00 -9.77
C GLN A 114 10.23 -0.39 -10.74
N VAL A 115 9.26 0.50 -11.00
CA VAL A 115 8.27 0.30 -12.06
C VAL A 115 8.86 0.73 -13.41
N GLU A 116 8.42 0.08 -14.49
CA GLU A 116 8.98 0.32 -15.81
C GLU A 116 8.30 1.49 -16.52
N GLY A 117 9.00 2.62 -16.59
CA GLY A 117 8.56 3.82 -17.31
C GLY A 117 7.25 4.39 -16.79
N VAL A 118 6.54 5.10 -17.68
CA VAL A 118 5.25 5.72 -17.38
C VAL A 118 4.18 5.09 -18.27
N ARG A 119 3.20 4.43 -17.66
CA ARG A 119 2.07 3.79 -18.35
C ARG A 119 0.77 4.32 -17.77
N LEU A 120 0.13 5.26 -18.49
CA LEU A 120 -1.11 5.91 -18.09
C LEU A 120 -2.21 5.57 -19.10
N VAL A 121 -3.42 5.32 -18.61
CA VAL A 121 -4.60 5.00 -19.43
C VAL A 121 -5.77 5.97 -19.22
N ASP A 122 -5.81 6.67 -18.07
CA ASP A 122 -6.82 7.69 -17.77
C ASP A 122 -6.53 8.95 -18.62
N PRO A 123 -7.46 9.38 -19.50
CA PRO A 123 -7.23 10.52 -20.40
C PRO A 123 -6.93 11.83 -19.67
N GLU A 124 -7.62 12.10 -18.55
CA GLU A 124 -7.41 13.32 -17.76
C GLU A 124 -6.01 13.33 -17.16
N LEU A 125 -5.57 12.17 -16.66
CA LEU A 125 -4.24 12.01 -16.08
C LEU A 125 -3.14 12.12 -17.15
N ILE A 126 -3.37 11.59 -18.35
CA ILE A 126 -2.44 11.72 -19.48
C ILE A 126 -2.28 13.19 -19.87
N GLU A 127 -3.38 13.93 -19.98
CA GLU A 127 -3.34 15.36 -20.31
C GLU A 127 -2.60 16.16 -19.23
N ALA A 128 -2.94 15.92 -17.95
CA ALA A 128 -2.27 16.57 -16.83
C ALA A 128 -0.77 16.25 -16.79
N PHE A 129 -0.39 14.99 -17.03
CA PHE A 129 1.00 14.56 -17.06
C PHE A 129 1.77 15.26 -18.19
N ARG A 130 1.23 15.28 -19.41
CA ARG A 130 1.87 15.95 -20.56
C ARG A 130 2.02 17.46 -20.36
N LYS A 131 1.01 18.10 -19.76
CA LYS A 131 1.08 19.53 -19.41
C LYS A 131 2.20 19.80 -18.39
N ARG A 132 2.38 18.90 -17.42
CA ARG A 132 3.36 19.07 -16.33
C ARG A 132 4.78 18.66 -16.70
N TYR A 133 4.91 17.65 -17.56
CA TYR A 133 6.18 17.07 -18.04
C TYR A 133 6.13 16.94 -19.57
N PRO A 134 6.25 18.06 -20.32
CA PRO A 134 6.13 18.05 -21.78
C PRO A 134 7.18 17.19 -22.49
N ASP A 135 8.36 17.01 -21.86
CA ASP A 135 9.46 16.16 -22.32
C ASP A 135 9.34 14.70 -21.84
N GLY A 136 8.30 14.39 -21.06
CA GLY A 136 8.10 13.07 -20.44
C GLY A 136 9.03 12.78 -19.26
N ASN A 137 9.91 13.72 -18.86
CA ASN A 137 10.88 13.49 -17.80
C ASN A 137 10.34 13.92 -16.44
N CYS A 138 9.69 12.99 -15.74
CA CYS A 138 9.18 13.21 -14.39
C CYS A 138 10.22 13.07 -13.27
N MET A 139 11.49 12.79 -13.60
CA MET A 139 12.56 12.59 -12.63
C MET A 139 13.33 13.89 -12.31
N THR A 140 13.19 14.90 -13.16
CA THR A 140 13.84 16.19 -12.95
C THR A 140 12.94 17.10 -12.10
N PRO A 141 13.44 17.68 -10.99
CA PRO A 141 12.68 18.65 -10.23
C PRO A 141 12.25 19.82 -11.12
N SER A 142 11.06 20.40 -10.83
CA SER A 142 10.72 21.70 -11.40
C SER A 142 11.81 22.70 -11.03
N LYS A 143 12.30 23.47 -11.99
CA LYS A 143 13.04 24.69 -11.65
C LYS A 143 12.04 25.61 -10.93
N THR A 144 12.19 25.72 -9.61
CA THR A 144 11.54 26.74 -8.78
C THR A 144 12.03 28.12 -9.19
#